data_AF-A0A182R3S0-F1
#
_entry.id   AF-A0A182R3S0-F1
#
_cell.length_a   1.000
_cell.length_b   1.000
_cell.length_c   1.000
_cell.angle_alpha   90.00
_cell.angle_beta   90.00
_cell.angle_gamma   90.00
#
_symmetry.space_group_name_H-M   'P 1'
#
loop_
_entity.id
_entity.type
_entity.pdbx_description
1 polymer ?
#
loop_
_entity_poly.entity_id
_entity_poly.type
_entity_poly.pdbx_seq_one_letter_code
_entity_poly.pdbx_strand_id
1 'polypeptide(L)'
;MKNILKRSLSSNQIDLIMEEKKRVRWTKEEDVLIFMANFVSSLNSRDAECILSFDEMKVQSVMEYDPSLDEVVGPHNYLQVVMARGLFKNWKQPIYIGFDKKMTKEIMKNIIIKLHEKGINVVGIVSDNCYSNVSCWRELGAHDFTKPYFEHPVTKKSIYVFPDAPHLLKLMR
;
A
#
# COMPACT_ATOMS: atom_id res chain seq x y z
N MET A 1 -23.58 7.52 18.06
CA MET A 1 -23.30 6.11 17.66
C MET A 1 -22.41 6.02 16.42
N LYS A 2 -22.78 6.62 15.28
CA LYS A 2 -21.92 6.65 14.07
C LYS A 2 -20.47 7.08 14.29
N ASN A 3 -20.23 8.14 15.06
CA ASN A 3 -18.86 8.63 15.31
C ASN A 3 -17.98 7.64 16.11
N ILE A 4 -18.60 6.74 16.89
CA ILE A 4 -17.88 5.67 17.58
C ILE A 4 -17.53 4.56 16.60
N LEU A 5 -18.48 4.15 15.76
CA LEU A 5 -18.31 3.08 14.78
C LEU A 5 -17.34 3.46 13.64
N LYS A 6 -17.25 4.74 13.27
CA LYS A 6 -16.30 5.26 12.27
C LYS A 6 -14.83 4.95 12.55
N ARG A 7 -14.48 4.65 13.80
CA ARG A 7 -13.12 4.27 14.17
C ARG A 7 -12.79 2.84 13.77
N SER A 8 -13.78 1.96 13.71
CA SER A 8 -13.58 0.52 13.57
C SER A 8 -14.19 -0.09 12.34
N LEU A 9 -15.13 0.61 11.69
CA LEU A 9 -15.90 0.13 10.56
C LEU A 9 -15.82 1.09 9.37
N SER A 10 -15.91 0.56 8.15
CA SER A 10 -15.96 1.36 6.93
C SER A 10 -17.26 2.14 6.83
N SER A 11 -17.23 3.24 6.07
CA SER A 11 -18.44 4.04 5.82
C SER A 11 -19.55 3.15 5.27
N ASN A 12 -19.20 2.19 4.40
CA ASN A 12 -20.13 1.21 3.86
C ASN A 12 -20.70 0.24 4.92
N GLN A 13 -19.88 -0.23 5.87
CA GLN A 13 -20.35 -1.04 7.01
C GLN A 13 -21.31 -0.27 7.91
N ILE A 14 -21.01 1.00 8.17
CA ILE A 14 -21.82 1.86 9.03
C ILE A 14 -23.15 2.17 8.36
N ASP A 15 -23.16 2.46 7.06
CA ASP A 15 -24.38 2.73 6.29
C ASP A 15 -25.30 1.50 6.24
N LEU A 16 -24.74 0.29 6.22
CA LEU A 16 -25.48 -0.98 6.35
C LEU A 16 -26.09 -1.16 7.75
N ILE A 17 -25.28 -1.00 8.80
CA ILE A 17 -25.71 -1.18 10.20
C ILE A 17 -26.76 -0.13 10.60
N MET A 18 -26.66 1.08 10.05
CA MET A 18 -27.60 2.17 10.28
C MET A 18 -28.81 2.12 9.33
N GLU A 19 -28.91 1.09 8.48
CA GLU A 19 -29.95 0.90 7.47
C GLU A 19 -30.11 2.06 6.47
N GLU A 20 -29.11 2.93 6.35
CA GLU A 20 -29.12 4.05 5.40
C GLU A 20 -28.91 3.58 3.97
N LYS A 21 -28.27 2.41 3.79
CA LYS A 21 -28.17 1.72 2.52
C LYS A 21 -28.54 0.25 2.68
N LYS A 22 -29.49 -0.22 1.86
CA LYS A 22 -29.88 -1.64 1.81
C LYS A 22 -28.85 -2.53 1.11
N ARG A 23 -27.99 -1.96 0.25
CA ARG A 23 -26.87 -2.62 -0.44
C ARG A 23 -25.74 -1.64 -0.61
N VAL A 24 -24.51 -2.13 -0.51
CA VAL A 24 -23.30 -1.31 -0.61
C VAL A 24 -22.24 -2.06 -1.40
N ARG A 25 -21.50 -1.34 -2.24
CA ARG A 25 -20.37 -1.91 -2.99
C ARG A 25 -19.15 -1.89 -2.09
N TRP A 26 -18.67 -3.08 -1.74
CA TRP A 26 -17.48 -3.24 -0.91
C TRP A 26 -16.23 -2.89 -1.70
N THR A 27 -15.46 -1.90 -1.24
CA THR A 27 -14.14 -1.59 -1.76
C THR A 27 -13.12 -2.30 -0.87
N LYS A 28 -12.51 -3.39 -1.39
CA LYS A 28 -11.55 -4.23 -0.64
C LYS A 28 -10.43 -3.41 0.02
N GLU A 29 -10.06 -2.28 -0.58
CA GLU A 29 -9.01 -1.36 -0.08
C GLU A 29 -9.39 -0.64 1.22
N GLU A 30 -10.64 -0.22 1.40
CA GLU A 30 -11.05 0.53 2.59
C GLU A 30 -11.09 -0.39 3.82
N ASP A 31 -11.65 -1.59 3.67
CA ASP A 31 -11.78 -2.55 4.76
C ASP A 31 -10.40 -3.02 5.25
N VAL A 32 -9.43 -3.20 4.36
CA VAL A 32 -8.04 -3.54 4.74
C VAL A 32 -7.40 -2.43 5.56
N LEU A 33 -7.53 -1.17 5.15
CA LEU A 33 -6.95 -0.05 5.90
C LEU A 33 -7.61 0.14 7.27
N ILE A 34 -8.90 -0.15 7.39
CA ILE A 34 -9.62 -0.07 8.66
C ILE A 34 -9.24 -1.23 9.57
N PHE A 35 -9.14 -2.44 9.04
CA PHE A 35 -8.60 -3.58 9.78
C PHE A 35 -7.21 -3.27 10.34
N MET A 36 -6.33 -2.70 9.49
CA MET A 36 -4.99 -2.29 9.90
C MET A 36 -5.01 -1.22 10.99
N ALA A 37 -5.91 -0.24 10.91
CA ALA A 37 -6.06 0.78 11.94
C ALA A 37 -6.44 0.17 13.30
N ASN A 38 -7.40 -0.76 13.31
CA ASN A 38 -7.81 -1.47 14.52
C ASN A 38 -6.64 -2.31 15.07
N PHE A 39 -5.95 -3.06 14.22
CA PHE A 39 -4.79 -3.85 14.60
C PHE A 39 -3.71 -2.98 15.24
N VAL A 40 -3.37 -1.86 14.62
CA VAL A 40 -2.30 -0.95 15.07
C VAL A 40 -2.68 -0.19 16.33
N SER A 41 -3.96 0.09 16.57
CA SER A 41 -4.41 0.71 17.82
C SER A 41 -4.14 -0.17 19.06
N SER A 42 -3.96 -1.48 18.87
CA SER A 42 -3.54 -2.40 19.93
C SER A 42 -2.02 -2.49 20.10
N LEU A 43 -1.24 -1.83 19.24
CA LEU A 43 0.21 -1.87 19.22
C LEU A 43 0.83 -0.64 19.88
N ASN A 44 2.05 -0.80 20.38
CA ASN A 44 2.87 0.33 20.79
C ASN A 44 3.38 1.08 19.55
N SER A 45 3.68 2.37 19.67
CA SER A 45 4.12 3.21 18.54
C SER A 45 5.32 2.65 17.76
N ARG A 46 6.23 1.95 18.45
CA ARG A 46 7.38 1.27 17.82
C ARG A 46 6.92 0.14 16.89
N ASP A 47 5.94 -0.66 17.30
CA ASP A 47 5.46 -1.82 16.52
C ASP A 47 4.61 -1.41 15.30
N ALA A 48 4.16 -0.15 15.28
CA ALA A 48 3.47 0.49 14.17
C ALA A 48 4.40 1.05 13.09
N GLU A 49 5.73 0.97 13.27
CA GLU A 49 6.68 1.32 12.22
C GLU A 49 6.75 0.24 11.15
N CYS A 50 6.66 0.64 9.88
CA CYS A 50 6.63 -0.28 8.75
C CYS A 50 7.50 0.16 7.58
N ILE A 51 7.87 -0.82 6.77
CA ILE A 51 8.49 -0.65 5.46
C ILE A 51 7.47 -1.05 4.39
N LEU A 52 7.47 -0.34 3.27
CA LEU A 52 6.68 -0.71 2.09
C LEU A 52 7.54 -1.44 1.09
N SER A 53 7.24 -2.70 0.80
CA SER A 53 7.86 -3.44 -0.30
C SER A 53 6.89 -3.51 -1.46
N PHE A 54 7.36 -3.24 -2.68
CA PHE A 54 6.51 -3.32 -3.87
C PHE A 54 7.24 -3.94 -5.05
N ASP A 55 6.50 -4.71 -5.84
CA ASP A 55 7.00 -5.42 -7.01
C ASP A 55 5.85 -5.66 -8.02
N GLU A 56 6.23 -5.91 -9.26
CA GLU A 56 5.32 -6.26 -10.36
C GLU A 56 5.41 -7.77 -10.66
N MET A 57 4.25 -8.43 -10.74
CA MET A 57 4.15 -9.85 -11.08
C MET A 57 3.46 -10.03 -12.42
N LYS A 58 4.05 -10.84 -13.30
CA LYS A 58 3.39 -11.27 -14.54
C LYS A 58 2.19 -12.15 -14.21
N VAL A 59 1.04 -11.86 -14.79
CA VAL A 59 -0.17 -12.68 -14.70
C VAL A 59 -0.56 -13.24 -16.07
N GLN A 60 -1.38 -14.29 -16.07
CA GLN A 60 -1.93 -14.84 -17.30
C GLN A 60 -2.93 -13.84 -17.90
N SER A 61 -2.71 -13.47 -19.16
CA SER A 61 -3.55 -12.51 -19.88
C SER A 61 -4.79 -13.20 -20.44
N VAL A 62 -5.84 -13.26 -19.63
CA VAL A 62 -7.15 -13.83 -19.97
C VAL A 62 -8.27 -12.87 -19.60
N MET A 63 -9.37 -12.91 -20.34
CA MET A 63 -10.62 -12.25 -19.94
C MET A 63 -11.42 -13.21 -19.07
N GLU A 64 -11.86 -12.71 -17.93
CA GLU A 64 -12.71 -13.45 -16.99
C GLU A 64 -13.97 -12.64 -16.68
N TYR A 65 -15.08 -13.31 -16.43
CA TYR A 65 -16.32 -12.67 -15.98
C TYR A 65 -16.51 -12.96 -14.49
N ASP A 66 -16.68 -11.92 -13.68
CA ASP A 66 -17.05 -12.03 -12.26
C ASP A 66 -18.58 -11.91 -12.13
N PRO A 67 -19.31 -13.01 -11.87
CA PRO A 67 -20.76 -12.99 -11.76
C PRO A 67 -21.25 -12.23 -10.52
N SER A 68 -20.41 -12.09 -9.50
CA SER A 68 -20.79 -11.42 -8.24
C SER A 68 -20.85 -9.90 -8.41
N LEU A 69 -19.97 -9.37 -9.26
CA LEU A 69 -19.86 -7.94 -9.56
C LEU A 69 -20.48 -7.58 -10.91
N ASP A 70 -20.89 -8.58 -11.70
CA ASP A 70 -21.40 -8.43 -13.06
C ASP A 70 -20.43 -7.60 -13.93
N GLU A 71 -19.14 -7.95 -13.87
CA GLU A 71 -18.09 -7.25 -14.60
C GLU A 71 -17.16 -8.23 -15.33
N VAL A 72 -16.65 -7.78 -16.48
CA VAL A 72 -15.59 -8.48 -17.21
C VAL A 72 -14.25 -7.90 -16.76
N VAL A 73 -13.37 -8.75 -16.26
CA VAL A 73 -12.03 -8.41 -15.78
C VAL A 73 -10.99 -8.84 -16.82
N GLY A 74 -9.97 -8.01 -17.02
CA GLY A 74 -8.90 -8.29 -17.97
C GLY A 74 -9.25 -7.98 -19.44
N PRO A 75 -8.38 -8.37 -20.37
CA PRO A 75 -7.13 -9.10 -20.12
C PRO A 75 -6.06 -8.20 -19.51
N HIS A 76 -5.32 -8.72 -18.52
CA HIS A 76 -4.23 -8.01 -17.85
C HIS A 76 -2.91 -8.77 -17.97
N ASN A 77 -1.81 -8.04 -18.03
CA ASN A 77 -0.48 -8.61 -18.21
C ASN A 77 0.31 -8.66 -16.92
N TYR A 78 0.12 -7.67 -16.06
CA TYR A 78 0.91 -7.48 -14.85
C TYR A 78 0.03 -7.07 -13.67
N LEU A 79 0.48 -7.45 -12.48
CA LEU A 79 -0.12 -7.09 -11.21
C LEU A 79 0.92 -6.39 -10.35
N GLN A 80 0.71 -5.11 -10.10
CA GLN A 80 1.50 -4.32 -9.16
C GLN A 80 0.95 -4.52 -7.75
N VAL A 81 1.80 -4.93 -6.82
CA VAL A 81 1.42 -5.11 -5.41
C VAL A 81 2.32 -4.24 -4.52
N VAL A 82 1.73 -3.60 -3.52
CA VAL A 82 2.46 -2.97 -2.41
C VAL A 82 2.06 -3.67 -1.12
N MET A 83 3.06 -4.08 -0.35
CA MET A 83 2.90 -4.72 0.94
C MET A 83 3.51 -3.84 2.03
N ALA A 84 2.72 -3.55 3.06
CA ALA A 84 3.25 -3.01 4.31
C ALA A 84 3.76 -4.16 5.17
N ARG A 85 4.97 -4.04 5.67
CA ARG A 85 5.59 -4.99 6.59
C ARG A 85 6.06 -4.27 7.85
N GLY A 86 5.68 -4.77 9.01
CA GLY A 86 6.17 -4.27 10.29
C GLY A 86 7.68 -4.41 10.42
N LEU A 87 8.34 -3.36 10.89
CA LEU A 87 9.79 -3.34 11.07
C LEU A 87 10.20 -4.08 12.35
N PHE A 88 9.54 -3.78 13.46
CA PHE A 88 9.86 -4.36 14.77
C PHE A 88 9.00 -5.56 15.12
N LYS A 89 7.73 -5.55 14.69
CA LYS A 89 6.79 -6.66 14.90
C LYS A 89 6.54 -7.40 13.61
N ASN A 90 6.45 -8.73 13.70
CA ASN A 90 6.21 -9.57 12.53
C ASN A 90 4.74 -9.50 12.09
N TRP A 91 4.43 -8.54 11.23
CA TRP A 91 3.16 -8.46 10.53
C TRP A 91 3.39 -8.02 9.08
N LYS A 92 2.50 -8.44 8.18
CA LYS A 92 2.54 -8.05 6.77
C LYS A 92 1.12 -8.01 6.21
N GLN A 93 0.84 -7.01 5.38
CA GLN A 93 -0.47 -6.84 4.76
C GLN A 93 -0.31 -6.22 3.36
N PRO A 94 -0.90 -6.80 2.30
CA PRO A 94 -1.04 -6.12 1.02
C PRO A 94 -1.99 -4.92 1.19
N ILE A 95 -1.52 -3.73 0.79
CA ILE A 95 -2.24 -2.46 0.97
C ILE A 95 -2.63 -1.80 -0.36
N TYR A 96 -2.06 -2.27 -1.46
CA TYR A 96 -2.38 -1.79 -2.81
C TYR A 96 -2.20 -2.92 -3.81
N ILE A 97 -3.16 -3.00 -4.74
CA ILE A 97 -3.13 -3.91 -5.87
C ILE A 97 -3.58 -3.11 -7.10
N GLY A 98 -2.82 -3.19 -8.20
CA GLY A 98 -3.18 -2.53 -9.45
C GLY A 98 -2.82 -3.40 -10.66
N PHE A 99 -3.79 -3.65 -11.53
CA PHE A 99 -3.55 -4.32 -12.80
C PHE A 99 -2.94 -3.38 -13.84
N ASP A 100 -1.89 -3.81 -14.53
CA ASP A 100 -1.17 -3.07 -15.58
C ASP A 100 -0.80 -1.62 -15.20
N LYS A 101 -0.60 -1.37 -13.90
CA LYS A 101 -0.27 -0.06 -13.35
C LYS A 101 1.16 -0.03 -12.87
N LYS A 102 1.94 0.90 -13.40
CA LYS A 102 3.28 1.19 -12.88
C LYS A 102 3.20 1.92 -11.54
N MET A 103 4.19 1.72 -10.69
CA MET A 103 4.33 2.50 -9.47
C MET A 103 4.67 3.96 -9.81
N THR A 104 3.88 4.90 -9.30
CA THR A 104 4.14 6.33 -9.45
C THR A 104 4.29 7.02 -8.10
N LYS A 105 4.91 8.20 -8.11
CA LYS A 105 5.01 9.08 -6.96
C LYS A 105 3.65 9.37 -6.30
N GLU A 106 2.60 9.58 -7.09
CA GLU A 106 1.27 9.92 -6.60
C GLU A 106 0.66 8.75 -5.85
N ILE A 107 0.74 7.54 -6.42
CA ILE A 107 0.26 6.31 -5.78
C ILE A 107 1.00 6.11 -4.46
N MET A 108 2.33 6.21 -4.47
CA MET A 108 3.15 6.04 -3.27
C MET A 108 2.82 7.07 -2.18
N LYS A 109 2.72 8.36 -2.53
CA LYS A 109 2.34 9.42 -1.58
C LYS A 109 0.95 9.20 -1.00
N ASN A 110 -0.02 8.81 -1.83
CA ASN A 110 -1.38 8.53 -1.38
C ASN A 110 -1.42 7.36 -0.38
N ILE A 111 -0.67 6.30 -0.65
CA ILE A 111 -0.54 5.16 0.26
C ILE A 111 0.05 5.61 1.61
N ILE A 112 1.15 6.37 1.58
CA ILE A 112 1.81 6.86 2.80
C ILE A 112 0.88 7.75 3.62
N ILE A 113 0.12 8.65 2.98
CA ILE A 113 -0.87 9.51 3.64
C ILE A 113 -1.95 8.65 4.30
N LYS A 114 -2.54 7.70 3.56
CA LYS A 114 -3.59 6.81 4.09
C LYS A 114 -3.10 6.00 5.28
N LEU A 115 -1.87 5.48 5.24
CA LEU A 115 -1.29 4.74 6.37
C LEU A 115 -1.03 5.64 7.58
N HIS A 116 -0.53 6.85 7.34
CA HIS A 116 -0.29 7.83 8.40
C HIS A 116 -1.56 8.21 9.14
N GLU A 117 -2.67 8.41 8.43
CA GLU A 117 -4.00 8.67 9.01
C GLU A 117 -4.49 7.53 9.91
N LYS A 118 -4.01 6.30 9.68
CA LYS A 118 -4.32 5.12 10.51
C LYS A 118 -3.32 4.90 11.66
N GLY A 119 -2.37 5.80 11.86
CA GLY A 119 -1.36 5.69 12.91
C GLY A 119 -0.19 4.77 12.57
N ILE A 120 -0.03 4.38 11.30
CA ILE A 120 1.09 3.57 10.82
C ILE A 120 2.17 4.51 10.29
N ASN A 121 3.40 4.36 10.77
CA ASN A 121 4.52 5.19 10.34
C ASN A 121 5.37 4.44 9.31
N VAL A 122 5.42 4.96 8.08
CA VAL A 122 6.29 4.42 7.03
C VAL A 122 7.68 5.01 7.18
N VAL A 123 8.69 4.16 7.40
CA VAL A 123 10.09 4.58 7.58
C VAL A 123 10.96 4.33 6.35
N GLY A 124 10.52 3.45 5.46
CA GLY A 124 11.26 3.16 4.23
C GLY A 124 10.43 2.44 3.18
N ILE A 125 10.96 2.42 1.97
CA ILE A 125 10.43 1.68 0.84
C ILE A 125 11.50 0.76 0.26
N VAL A 126 11.08 -0.40 -0.24
CA VAL A 126 11.92 -1.40 -0.87
C VAL A 126 11.31 -1.77 -2.22
N SER A 127 12.13 -1.77 -3.27
CA SER A 127 11.73 -2.32 -4.58
C SER A 127 12.90 -2.89 -5.34
N ASP A 128 12.61 -3.58 -6.44
CA ASP A 128 13.61 -3.92 -7.43
C ASP A 128 14.21 -2.66 -8.09
N ASN A 129 15.30 -2.87 -8.83
CA ASN A 129 16.05 -1.80 -9.51
C ASN A 129 15.65 -1.67 -10.99
N CYS A 130 14.39 -1.97 -11.34
CA CYS A 130 13.94 -1.73 -12.70
C CYS A 130 13.90 -0.22 -13.00
N TYR A 131 14.03 0.12 -14.28
CA TYR A 131 14.10 1.52 -14.73
C TYR A 131 12.90 2.36 -14.24
N SER A 132 11.69 1.79 -14.23
CA SER A 132 10.49 2.47 -13.73
C SER A 132 10.56 2.79 -12.24
N ASN A 133 11.05 1.86 -11.42
CA ASN A 133 11.12 2.08 -9.97
C ASN A 133 12.23 3.07 -9.60
N VAL A 134 13.36 3.03 -10.31
CA VAL A 134 14.43 4.03 -10.18
C VAL A 134 13.91 5.43 -10.57
N SER A 135 13.09 5.54 -11.62
CA SER A 135 12.43 6.81 -11.98
C SER A 135 11.51 7.29 -10.86
N CYS A 136 10.70 6.38 -10.29
CA CYS A 136 9.80 6.70 -9.18
C CYS A 136 10.56 7.23 -7.95
N TRP A 137 11.69 6.62 -7.58
CA TRP A 137 12.52 7.10 -6.47
C TRP A 137 13.03 8.53 -6.70
N ARG A 138 13.48 8.80 -7.93
CA ARG A 138 13.95 10.13 -8.34
C ARG A 138 12.83 11.16 -8.25
N GLU A 139 11.63 10.82 -8.72
CA GLU A 139 10.46 11.71 -8.66
C GLU A 139 9.97 11.98 -7.23
N LEU A 140 10.16 11.03 -6.32
CA LEU A 140 9.90 11.18 -4.89
C LEU A 140 10.91 12.12 -4.20
N GLY A 141 12.12 12.24 -4.75
CA GLY A 141 13.19 13.11 -4.25
C GLY A 141 14.42 12.37 -3.73
N ALA A 142 14.45 11.03 -3.84
CA ALA A 142 15.62 10.22 -3.54
C ALA A 142 16.50 10.13 -4.79
N HIS A 143 17.35 11.14 -4.98
CA HIS A 143 18.12 11.31 -6.21
C HIS A 143 19.47 10.59 -6.19
N ASP A 144 20.08 10.43 -5.02
CA ASP A 144 21.50 10.08 -4.94
C ASP A 144 21.83 9.31 -3.65
N PHE A 145 22.99 8.65 -3.62
CA PHE A 145 23.47 7.88 -2.46
C PHE A 145 23.71 8.76 -1.22
N THR A 146 23.95 10.06 -1.42
CA THR A 146 24.10 11.05 -0.34
C THR A 146 22.77 11.42 0.30
N LYS A 147 21.67 11.31 -0.45
CA LYS A 147 20.31 11.56 0.01
C LYS A 147 19.39 10.40 -0.42
N PRO A 148 19.56 9.20 0.17
CA PRO A 148 18.80 8.00 -0.19
C PRO A 148 17.41 7.99 0.48
N TYR A 149 16.79 9.17 0.59
CA TYR A 149 15.52 9.35 1.27
C TYR A 149 14.74 10.51 0.66
N PHE A 150 13.43 10.47 0.87
CA PHE A 150 12.53 11.58 0.58
C PHE A 150 11.73 11.94 1.84
N GLU A 151 11.11 13.12 1.83
CA GLU A 151 10.33 13.57 2.98
C GLU A 151 8.92 12.96 2.97
N HIS A 152 8.51 12.47 4.13
CA HIS A 152 7.15 12.02 4.38
C HIS A 152 6.17 13.16 4.06
N PRO A 153 5.11 12.93 3.26
CA PRO A 153 4.23 13.99 2.76
C PRO A 153 3.59 14.83 3.88
N VAL A 154 3.22 14.19 4.99
CA VAL A 154 2.62 14.81 6.18
C VAL A 154 3.67 15.22 7.24
N THR A 155 4.40 14.27 7.81
CA THR A 155 5.28 14.50 8.98
C THR A 155 6.64 15.13 8.66
N LYS A 156 7.03 15.19 7.38
CA LYS A 156 8.36 15.63 6.90
C LYS A 156 9.56 14.81 7.42
N LYS A 157 9.31 13.69 8.12
CA LYS A 157 10.36 12.74 8.48
C LYS A 157 10.93 12.05 7.24
N SER A 158 12.18 11.63 7.30
CA SER A 158 12.83 10.91 6.19
C SER A 158 12.24 9.51 6.01
N ILE A 159 11.89 9.18 4.76
CA ILE A 159 11.54 7.83 4.31
C ILE A 159 12.68 7.34 3.43
N TYR A 160 13.38 6.30 3.88
CA TYR A 160 14.55 5.78 3.20
C TYR A 160 14.19 4.84 2.05
N VAL A 161 14.96 4.90 0.97
CA VAL A 161 14.78 4.03 -0.20
C VAL A 161 15.84 2.94 -0.16
N PHE A 162 15.41 1.69 -0.24
CA PHE A 162 16.28 0.53 -0.23
C PHE A 162 16.10 -0.27 -1.54
N PRO A 163 17.19 -0.51 -2.30
CA PRO A 163 17.15 -1.48 -3.39
C PRO A 163 17.06 -2.91 -2.83
N ASP A 164 16.40 -3.81 -3.57
CA ASP A 164 16.41 -5.22 -3.20
C ASP A 164 17.82 -5.84 -3.29
N ALA A 165 18.36 -6.21 -2.13
CA ALA A 165 19.73 -6.69 -2.01
C ALA A 165 19.99 -8.02 -2.77
N PRO A 166 19.11 -9.04 -2.70
CA PRO A 166 19.23 -10.23 -3.54
C PRO A 166 19.28 -9.91 -5.05
N HIS A 167 18.48 -8.97 -5.54
CA HIS A 167 18.57 -8.53 -6.94
C HIS A 167 19.92 -7.89 -7.26
N LEU A 168 20.46 -7.04 -6.38
CA LEU A 168 21.80 -6.46 -6.56
C LEU A 168 22.89 -7.54 -6.64
N LEU A 169 22.86 -8.53 -5.74
CA LEU A 169 23.83 -9.63 -5.75
C LEU A 169 23.75 -10.46 -7.03
N LYS A 170 22.55 -10.69 -7.55
CA LYS A 170 22.36 -11.40 -8.84
C LYS A 170 22.91 -10.61 -10.03
N LEU A 171 22.85 -9.28 -10.00
CA LEU A 171 23.39 -8.42 -11.06
C LEU A 171 24.92 -8.32 -11.02
N MET A 172 25.52 -8.51 -9.85
CA MET A 172 26.98 -8.53 -9.70
C MET A 172 27.64 -9.85 -10.12
N ARG A 173 26.89 -10.95 -10.08
CA ARG A 173 27.36 -12.30 -10.41
C ARG A 173 27.40 -12.53 -11.91
#